data_AF-A0A2T0LEA3-F1
#
_entry.id   AF-A0A2T0LEA3-F1
#
_cell.length_a   1.000
_cell.length_b   1.000
_cell.length_c   1.000
_cell.angle_alpha   90.00
_cell.angle_beta   90.00
_cell.angle_gamma   90.00
#
_symmetry.space_group_name_H-M   'P 1'
#
loop_
_entity.id
_entity.type
_entity.pdbx_description
1 polymer ?
#
loop_
_entity_poly.entity_id
_entity_poly.type
_entity_poly.pdbx_seq_one_letter_code
_entity_poly.pdbx_strand_id
1 'polypeptide(L)'
;MRKAMKGELPLIQAVQALQGELLTMMPTLPEEEPALLEEEANLIDNAKKIFLMSAGLAVEKYQMELEKQQEILRDIADIAIEIYAMESARLRAKKALDKEGEEKARLKADLTRAHVYEAFPRVEQRARHILSAMEEGDVLRTQLSVLKKLTRYTPINEAALKRSIAKQVLEAEGYVV
;
A
#
# COMPACT_ATOMS: atom_id res chain seq x y z
N MET A 1 -3.29 -8.88 -15.97
CA MET A 1 -2.70 -9.56 -17.14
C MET A 1 -3.38 -9.22 -18.46
N ARG A 2 -4.64 -9.64 -18.72
CA ARG A 2 -5.30 -9.38 -20.02
C ARG A 2 -5.27 -7.91 -20.47
N LYS A 3 -5.53 -6.96 -19.57
CA LYS A 3 -5.47 -5.51 -19.88
C LYS A 3 -4.06 -5.03 -20.26
N ALA A 4 -3.03 -5.54 -19.58
CA ALA A 4 -1.64 -5.19 -19.89
C ALA A 4 -1.20 -5.76 -21.26
N MET A 5 -1.57 -7.02 -21.56
CA MET A 5 -1.28 -7.64 -22.86
C MET A 5 -2.04 -6.98 -24.02
N LYS A 6 -3.22 -6.41 -23.75
CA LYS A 6 -3.99 -5.60 -24.69
C LYS A 6 -3.47 -4.15 -24.84
N GLY A 7 -2.44 -3.76 -24.09
CA GLY A 7 -1.92 -2.39 -24.07
C GLY A 7 -2.83 -1.36 -23.39
N GLU A 8 -3.93 -1.79 -22.76
CA GLU A 8 -4.85 -0.91 -22.02
C GLU A 8 -4.26 -0.42 -20.69
N LEU A 9 -3.20 -1.08 -20.20
CA LEU A 9 -2.51 -0.71 -18.97
C LEU A 9 -0.99 -0.82 -19.17
N PRO A 10 -0.22 0.27 -19.00
CA PRO A 10 1.22 0.33 -19.28
C PRO A 10 2.04 -0.33 -18.17
N LEU A 11 1.74 -1.60 -17.86
CA LEU A 11 2.30 -2.32 -16.72
C LEU A 11 3.81 -2.54 -16.88
N ILE A 12 4.25 -2.89 -18.09
CA ILE A 12 5.68 -3.12 -18.38
C ILE A 12 6.48 -1.83 -18.19
N GLN A 13 5.96 -0.70 -18.69
CA GLN A 13 6.60 0.60 -18.53
C GLN A 13 6.66 1.01 -17.05
N ALA A 14 5.60 0.77 -16.29
CA ALA A 14 5.56 1.07 -14.85
C ALA A 14 6.57 0.24 -14.06
N VAL A 15 6.73 -1.05 -14.39
CA VAL A 15 7.74 -1.93 -13.76
C VAL A 15 9.16 -1.46 -14.09
N GLN A 16 9.43 -1.08 -15.34
CA GLN A 16 10.74 -0.54 -15.75
C GLN A 16 11.07 0.78 -15.05
N ALA A 17 10.10 1.70 -14.96
CA ALA A 17 10.28 2.97 -14.24
C ALA A 17 10.58 2.74 -12.76
N LEU A 18 9.88 1.78 -12.13
CA LEU A 18 10.10 1.41 -10.74
C LEU A 18 11.53 0.89 -10.50
N GLN A 19 12.08 0.07 -11.40
CA GLN A 19 13.46 -0.41 -11.27
C GLN A 19 14.46 0.76 -11.21
N GLY A 20 14.28 1.78 -12.05
CA GLY A 20 15.10 3.00 -12.02
C GLY A 20 14.95 3.77 -10.72
N GLU A 21 13.71 3.96 -10.26
CA GLU A 21 13.40 4.68 -9.02
C GLU A 21 14.03 4.00 -7.79
N LEU A 22 13.94 2.67 -7.69
CA LEU A 22 14.47 1.89 -6.58
C LEU A 22 15.99 2.00 -6.42
N LEU A 23 16.72 2.24 -7.51
CA LEU A 23 18.17 2.48 -7.48
C LEU A 23 18.51 3.84 -6.86
N THR A 24 17.63 4.83 -7.05
CA THR A 24 17.79 6.20 -6.56
C THR A 24 17.10 6.47 -5.22
N MET A 25 16.30 5.53 -4.72
CA MET A 25 15.50 5.71 -3.53
C MET A 25 16.39 5.87 -2.29
N MET A 26 16.48 7.11 -1.81
CA MET A 26 17.15 7.46 -0.56
C MET A 26 16.11 7.68 0.55
N PRO A 27 16.39 7.26 1.79
CA PRO A 27 15.55 7.64 2.92
C PRO A 27 15.63 9.16 3.09
N THR A 28 14.52 9.85 2.89
CA THR A 28 14.38 11.26 3.27
C THR A 28 13.67 11.32 4.61
N LEU A 29 14.20 12.11 5.54
CA LEU A 29 13.49 12.50 6.75
C LEU A 29 12.73 13.78 6.41
N PRO A 30 11.41 13.86 6.66
CA PRO A 30 10.69 15.12 6.55
C PRO A 30 11.33 16.16 7.48
N GLU A 31 11.63 17.35 6.94
CA GLU A 31 12.13 18.47 7.75
C GLU A 31 11.00 19.17 8.52
N GLU A 32 9.75 18.99 8.07
CA GLU A 32 8.53 19.58 8.63
C GLU A 32 7.55 18.49 9.06
N GLU A 33 6.61 18.87 9.94
CA GLU A 33 5.52 17.97 10.32
C GLU A 33 4.63 17.71 9.09
N PRO A 34 4.41 16.44 8.71
CA PRO A 34 3.70 16.11 7.49
C PRO A 34 2.25 16.61 7.56
N ALA A 35 1.73 17.04 6.41
CA ALA A 35 0.34 17.45 6.29
C ALA A 35 -0.60 16.27 6.61
N LEU A 36 -1.83 16.58 7.01
CA LEU A 36 -2.83 15.55 7.30
C LEU A 36 -3.05 14.64 6.07
N LEU A 37 -2.96 13.32 6.28
CA LEU A 37 -3.03 12.27 5.24
C LEU A 37 -1.80 12.14 4.31
N GLU A 38 -0.71 12.85 4.56
CA GLU A 38 0.51 12.77 3.74
C GLU A 38 1.27 11.46 3.97
N GLU A 39 1.48 11.07 5.24
CA GLU A 39 2.12 9.78 5.56
C GLU A 39 1.31 8.59 5.01
N GLU A 40 -0.01 8.64 5.13
CA GLU A 40 -0.89 7.63 4.55
C GLU A 40 -0.79 7.60 3.02
N ALA A 41 -0.62 8.75 2.38
CA ALA A 41 -0.38 8.81 0.93
C ALA A 41 0.93 8.13 0.55
N ASN A 42 2.00 8.36 1.30
CA ASN A 42 3.31 7.74 1.09
C ASN A 42 3.25 6.23 1.28
N LEU A 43 2.55 5.75 2.31
CA LEU A 43 2.32 4.31 2.52
C LEU A 43 1.54 3.68 1.36
N ILE A 44 0.49 4.35 0.86
CA ILE A 44 -0.28 3.86 -0.29
C ILE A 44 0.57 3.82 -1.57
N ASP A 45 1.40 4.83 -1.79
CA ASP A 45 2.32 4.86 -2.93
C ASP A 45 3.33 3.71 -2.87
N ASN A 46 3.92 3.49 -1.69
CA ASN A 46 4.80 2.34 -1.46
C ASN A 46 4.07 1.00 -1.64
N ALA A 47 2.81 0.88 -1.22
CA ALA A 47 2.02 -0.32 -1.46
C ALA A 47 1.82 -0.58 -2.97
N LYS A 48 1.59 0.46 -3.78
CA LYS A 48 1.52 0.34 -5.24
C LYS A 48 2.85 -0.09 -5.86
N LYS A 49 3.97 0.43 -5.36
CA LYS A 49 5.31 0.00 -5.78
C LYS A 49 5.56 -1.46 -5.44
N ILE A 50 5.15 -1.90 -4.25
CA ILE A 50 5.21 -3.31 -3.83
C ILE A 50 4.38 -4.18 -4.77
N PHE A 51 3.14 -3.78 -5.10
CA PHE A 51 2.29 -4.48 -6.06
C PHE A 51 2.97 -4.62 -7.42
N LEU A 52 3.49 -3.52 -7.98
CA LEU A 52 4.16 -3.52 -9.28
C LEU A 52 5.41 -4.41 -9.27
N MET A 53 6.22 -4.35 -8.22
CA MET A 53 7.39 -5.21 -8.07
C MET A 53 6.99 -6.69 -8.00
N SER A 54 6.08 -7.06 -7.11
CA SER A 54 5.66 -8.45 -6.92
C SER A 54 4.98 -9.03 -8.16
N ALA A 55 4.06 -8.29 -8.77
CA ALA A 55 3.37 -8.73 -9.98
C ALA A 55 4.33 -8.75 -11.19
N GLY A 56 5.20 -7.75 -11.33
CA GLY A 56 6.18 -7.69 -12.42
C GLY A 56 7.13 -8.89 -12.41
N LEU A 57 7.71 -9.20 -11.25
CA LEU A 57 8.60 -10.34 -11.08
C LEU A 57 7.88 -11.68 -11.32
N ALA A 58 6.64 -11.83 -10.86
CA ALA A 58 5.85 -13.04 -11.09
C ALA A 58 5.56 -13.26 -12.58
N VAL A 59 5.25 -12.19 -13.31
CA VAL A 59 5.05 -12.23 -14.77
C VAL A 59 6.33 -12.56 -15.50
N GLU A 60 7.44 -11.95 -15.13
CA GLU A 60 8.76 -12.20 -15.72
C GLU A 60 9.17 -13.67 -15.55
N LYS A 61 8.96 -14.22 -14.35
CA LYS A 61 9.36 -15.59 -13.99
C LYS A 61 8.48 -16.66 -14.64
N TYR A 62 7.16 -16.58 -14.46
CA TYR A 62 6.25 -17.65 -14.88
C TYR A 62 5.60 -17.43 -16.24
N GLN A 63 5.61 -16.19 -16.74
CA GLN A 63 5.05 -15.83 -18.05
C GLN A 63 3.61 -16.36 -18.21
N MET A 64 3.35 -17.18 -19.23
CA MET A 64 2.05 -17.78 -19.50
C MET A 64 1.61 -18.77 -18.42
N GLU A 65 2.56 -19.38 -17.70
CA GLU A 65 2.29 -20.34 -16.64
C GLU A 65 1.92 -19.68 -15.31
N LEU A 66 1.94 -18.34 -15.22
CA LEU A 66 1.53 -17.60 -14.02
C LEU A 66 0.09 -17.96 -13.60
N GLU A 67 -0.79 -18.27 -14.56
CA GLU A 67 -2.16 -18.69 -14.28
C GLU A 67 -2.26 -19.97 -13.43
N LYS A 68 -1.20 -20.79 -13.39
CA LYS A 68 -1.15 -22.01 -12.56
C LYS A 68 -0.64 -21.73 -11.16
N GLN A 69 -0.06 -20.55 -10.89
CA GLN A 69 0.46 -20.15 -9.58
C GLN A 69 -0.63 -19.44 -8.76
N GLN A 70 -1.65 -20.20 -8.36
CA GLN A 70 -2.87 -19.66 -7.74
C GLN A 70 -2.59 -18.94 -6.40
N GLU A 71 -1.64 -19.42 -5.61
CA GLU A 71 -1.24 -18.83 -4.34
C GLU A 71 -0.60 -17.45 -4.55
N ILE A 72 0.28 -17.33 -5.55
CA ILE A 72 0.90 -16.06 -5.94
C ILE A 72 -0.16 -15.09 -6.47
N LEU A 73 -1.07 -15.57 -7.32
CA LEU A 73 -2.17 -14.76 -7.86
C LEU A 73 -3.12 -14.28 -6.76
N ARG A 74 -3.44 -15.13 -5.79
CA ARG A 74 -4.25 -14.76 -4.62
C ARG A 74 -3.57 -13.63 -3.86
N ASP A 75 -2.29 -13.75 -3.55
CA ASP A 75 -1.60 -12.72 -2.76
C ASP A 75 -1.41 -11.41 -3.54
N ILE A 76 -1.20 -11.46 -4.87
CA ILE A 76 -1.21 -10.27 -5.73
C ILE A 76 -2.59 -9.59 -5.70
N ALA A 77 -3.67 -10.38 -5.75
CA ALA A 77 -5.03 -9.87 -5.67
C ALA A 77 -5.33 -9.25 -4.30
N ASP A 78 -4.92 -9.90 -3.20
CA ASP A 78 -5.05 -9.39 -1.84
C ASP A 78 -4.34 -8.04 -1.69
N ILE A 79 -3.10 -7.90 -2.20
CA ILE A 79 -2.40 -6.61 -2.21
C ILE A 79 -3.19 -5.54 -2.97
N ALA A 80 -3.73 -5.87 -4.15
CA ALA A 80 -4.52 -4.92 -4.94
C ALA A 80 -5.81 -4.49 -4.21
N ILE A 81 -6.45 -5.40 -3.48
CA ILE A 81 -7.64 -5.11 -2.66
C ILE A 81 -7.30 -4.14 -1.53
N GLU A 82 -6.20 -4.38 -0.80
CA GLU A 82 -5.76 -3.47 0.27
C GLU A 82 -5.42 -2.08 -0.28
N ILE A 83 -4.70 -1.99 -1.41
CA ILE A 83 -4.41 -0.71 -2.07
C ILE A 83 -5.69 0.04 -2.42
N TYR A 84 -6.65 -0.65 -3.03
CA TYR A 84 -7.91 -0.04 -3.43
C TYR A 84 -8.70 0.48 -2.22
N ALA A 85 -8.76 -0.28 -1.13
CA ALA A 85 -9.45 0.12 0.10
C ALA A 85 -8.76 1.33 0.77
N MET A 86 -7.44 1.26 0.95
CA MET A 86 -6.64 2.34 1.53
C MET A 86 -6.75 3.64 0.72
N GLU A 87 -6.59 3.55 -0.60
CA GLU A 87 -6.66 4.71 -1.49
C GLU A 87 -8.07 5.32 -1.53
N SER A 88 -9.10 4.48 -1.59
CA SER A 88 -10.50 4.94 -1.57
C SER A 88 -10.83 5.69 -0.29
N ALA A 89 -10.42 5.17 0.86
CA ALA A 89 -10.60 5.83 2.15
C ALA A 89 -9.87 7.18 2.19
N ARG A 90 -8.59 7.22 1.77
CA ARG A 90 -7.79 8.45 1.75
C ARG A 90 -8.36 9.51 0.82
N LEU A 91 -8.75 9.14 -0.40
CA LEU A 91 -9.32 10.10 -1.36
C LEU A 91 -10.67 10.65 -0.87
N ARG A 92 -11.48 9.83 -0.19
CA ARG A 92 -12.72 10.29 0.44
C ARG A 92 -12.45 11.27 1.58
N ALA A 93 -11.50 10.97 2.46
CA ALA A 93 -11.12 11.85 3.57
C ALA A 93 -10.49 13.15 3.07
N LYS A 94 -9.60 13.08 2.07
CA LYS A 94 -9.00 14.25 1.42
C LYS A 94 -10.07 15.15 0.80
N LYS A 95 -11.03 14.58 0.06
CA LYS A 95 -12.13 15.37 -0.52
C LYS A 95 -12.96 16.08 0.54
N ALA A 96 -13.17 15.46 1.70
CA ALA A 96 -13.86 16.10 2.82
C ALA A 96 -13.00 17.23 3.43
N LEU A 97 -11.70 17.01 3.61
CA LEU A 97 -10.75 18.03 4.09
C LEU A 97 -10.77 19.26 3.19
N ASP A 98 -10.65 19.05 1.88
CA ASP A 98 -10.61 20.13 0.88
C ASP A 98 -11.94 20.92 0.80
N LYS A 99 -13.07 20.31 1.17
CA LYS A 99 -14.41 20.91 1.06
C LYS A 99 -14.95 21.50 2.37
N GLU A 100 -14.71 20.81 3.49
CA GLU A 100 -15.39 21.03 4.77
C GLU A 100 -14.43 21.56 5.85
N GLY A 101 -13.12 21.50 5.61
CA GLY A 101 -12.07 21.88 6.55
C GLY A 101 -11.68 20.75 7.51
N GLU A 102 -10.57 20.96 8.22
CA GLU A 102 -9.94 19.93 9.06
C GLU A 102 -10.86 19.42 10.18
N GLU A 103 -11.52 20.33 10.89
CA GLU A 103 -12.36 19.99 12.05
C GLU A 103 -13.49 19.01 11.66
N LYS A 104 -14.17 19.27 10.54
CA LYS A 104 -15.27 18.42 10.06
C LYS A 104 -14.80 17.14 9.38
N ALA A 105 -13.59 17.14 8.82
CA ALA A 105 -13.00 15.97 8.17
C ALA A 105 -12.23 15.06 9.14
N ARG A 106 -12.05 15.48 10.40
CA ARG A 106 -11.15 14.83 11.36
C ARG A 106 -11.43 13.34 11.56
N LEU A 107 -12.70 12.97 11.77
CA LEU A 107 -13.07 11.56 11.95
C LEU A 107 -12.76 10.72 10.70
N LYS A 108 -13.02 11.25 9.50
CA LYS A 108 -12.69 10.56 8.23
C LYS A 108 -11.19 10.36 8.09
N ALA A 109 -10.39 11.35 8.49
CA ALA A 109 -8.94 11.25 8.47
C ALA A 109 -8.43 10.22 9.50
N ASP A 110 -8.95 10.24 10.73
CA ASP A 110 -8.59 9.29 11.78
C ASP A 110 -8.94 7.84 11.39
N LEU A 111 -10.14 7.62 10.82
CA LEU A 111 -10.56 6.31 10.29
C LEU A 111 -9.64 5.84 9.16
N THR A 112 -9.26 6.74 8.24
CA THR A 112 -8.33 6.43 7.16
C THR A 112 -6.97 6.03 7.72
N ARG A 113 -6.43 6.82 8.64
CA ARG A 113 -5.15 6.55 9.31
C ARG A 113 -5.17 5.20 9.99
N ALA A 114 -6.19 4.91 10.79
CA ALA A 114 -6.33 3.61 11.44
C ALA A 114 -6.35 2.46 10.43
N HIS A 115 -7.09 2.61 9.33
CA HIS A 115 -7.17 1.57 8.31
C HIS A 115 -5.85 1.36 7.55
N VAL A 116 -5.18 2.44 7.13
CA VAL A 116 -3.92 2.36 6.38
C VAL A 116 -2.82 1.70 7.20
N TYR A 117 -2.65 2.11 8.47
CA TYR A 117 -1.63 1.53 9.35
C TYR A 117 -1.90 0.06 9.72
N GLU A 118 -3.17 -0.37 9.70
CA GLU A 118 -3.52 -1.77 9.90
C GLU A 118 -3.36 -2.62 8.62
N ALA A 119 -3.65 -2.03 7.45
CA ALA A 119 -3.62 -2.70 6.16
C ALA A 119 -2.21 -2.83 5.56
N PHE A 120 -1.37 -1.81 5.71
CA PHE A 120 -0.03 -1.79 5.11
C PHE A 120 0.88 -2.96 5.55
N PRO A 121 0.90 -3.40 6.83
CA PRO A 121 1.61 -4.62 7.23
C PRO A 121 1.16 -5.89 6.50
N ARG A 122 -0.13 -5.99 6.14
CA ARG A 122 -0.64 -7.13 5.36
C ARG A 122 -0.10 -7.10 3.94
N VAL A 123 0.06 -5.92 3.34
CA VAL A 123 0.72 -5.77 2.03
C VAL A 123 2.16 -6.30 2.07
N GLU A 124 2.94 -5.91 3.09
CA GLU A 124 4.30 -6.44 3.28
C GLU A 124 4.32 -7.96 3.41
N GLN A 125 3.44 -8.50 4.25
CA GLN A 125 3.39 -9.95 4.51
C GLN A 125 3.11 -10.74 3.22
N ARG A 126 2.13 -10.29 2.43
CA ARG A 126 1.77 -10.91 1.14
C ARG A 126 2.92 -10.82 0.14
N ALA A 127 3.56 -9.66 0.03
CA ALA A 127 4.70 -9.47 -0.86
C ALA A 127 5.87 -10.37 -0.48
N ARG A 128 6.18 -10.51 0.82
CA ARG A 128 7.21 -11.42 1.31
C ARG A 128 6.90 -12.87 0.94
N HIS A 129 5.65 -13.30 1.10
CA HIS A 129 5.22 -14.64 0.70
C HIS A 129 5.39 -14.88 -0.80
N ILE A 130 4.98 -13.92 -1.65
CA ILE A 130 5.17 -13.99 -3.11
C ILE A 130 6.65 -14.13 -3.45
N LEU A 131 7.53 -13.26 -2.93
CA LEU A 131 8.95 -13.28 -3.24
C LEU A 131 9.61 -14.61 -2.83
N SER A 132 9.29 -15.12 -1.63
CA SER A 132 9.83 -16.40 -1.14
C SER A 132 9.26 -17.63 -1.83
N ALA A 133 8.07 -17.54 -2.44
CA ALA A 133 7.54 -18.62 -3.28
C ALA A 133 8.20 -18.65 -4.67
N MET A 134 8.77 -17.52 -5.11
CA MET A 134 9.39 -17.39 -6.43
C MET A 134 10.88 -17.68 -6.41
N GLU A 135 11.62 -17.10 -5.48
CA GLU A 135 13.08 -17.08 -5.52
C GLU A 135 13.71 -17.63 -4.25
N GLU A 136 14.95 -18.08 -4.37
CA GLU A 136 15.79 -18.54 -3.26
C GLU A 136 17.18 -17.88 -3.34
N GLY A 137 18.02 -18.11 -2.31
CA GLY A 137 19.41 -17.65 -2.29
C GLY A 137 19.57 -16.13 -2.39
N ASP A 138 20.58 -15.71 -3.15
CA ASP A 138 20.98 -14.29 -3.22
C ASP A 138 19.96 -13.42 -3.99
N VAL A 139 19.23 -14.00 -4.94
CA VAL A 139 18.15 -13.31 -5.65
C VAL A 139 17.04 -12.94 -4.67
N LEU A 140 16.58 -13.90 -3.86
CA LEU A 140 15.58 -13.64 -2.82
C LEU A 140 16.06 -12.57 -1.82
N ARG A 141 17.31 -12.69 -1.34
CA ARG A 141 17.88 -11.70 -0.39
C ARG A 141 17.87 -10.28 -0.96
N THR A 142 18.14 -10.14 -2.25
CA THR A 142 18.13 -8.85 -2.94
C THR A 142 16.71 -8.29 -3.01
N GLN A 143 15.75 -9.10 -3.45
CA GLN A 143 14.34 -8.68 -3.54
C GLN A 143 13.75 -8.34 -2.16
N LEU A 144 14.06 -9.11 -1.13
CA LEU A 144 13.64 -8.81 0.25
C LEU A 144 14.28 -7.52 0.79
N SER A 145 15.49 -7.19 0.36
CA SER A 145 16.14 -5.93 0.73
C SER A 145 15.43 -4.72 0.11
N VAL A 146 14.96 -4.86 -1.14
CA VAL A 146 14.12 -3.85 -1.79
C VAL A 146 12.78 -3.72 -1.06
N LEU A 147 12.10 -4.84 -0.78
CA LEU A 147 10.84 -4.83 -0.02
C LEU A 147 11.00 -4.09 1.32
N LYS A 148 12.07 -4.38 2.06
CA LYS A 148 12.38 -3.72 3.34
C LYS A 148 12.57 -2.21 3.21
N LYS A 149 13.05 -1.71 2.07
CA LYS A 149 13.13 -0.26 1.84
C LYS A 149 11.74 0.34 1.61
N LEU A 150 10.89 -0.32 0.83
CA LEU A 150 9.52 0.11 0.53
C LEU A 150 8.60 0.04 1.76
N THR A 151 8.89 -0.85 2.71
CA THR A 151 8.10 -1.03 3.94
C THR A 151 8.70 -0.32 5.15
N ARG A 152 9.64 0.60 4.95
CA ARG A 152 10.18 1.41 6.05
C ARG A 152 9.24 2.58 6.35
N TYR A 153 8.64 2.56 7.53
CA TYR A 153 7.82 3.65 8.06
C TYR A 153 7.88 3.65 9.60
N THR A 154 7.39 4.72 10.22
CA THR A 154 7.24 4.80 11.67
C THR A 154 5.82 4.36 12.07
N PRO A 155 5.66 3.25 12.80
CA PRO A 155 4.34 2.84 13.29
C PRO A 155 3.74 3.87 14.24
N ILE A 156 2.40 3.90 14.30
CA ILE A 156 1.66 4.80 15.19
C ILE A 156 1.09 4.03 16.39
N ASN A 157 0.68 4.77 17.42
CA ASN A 157 -0.11 4.20 18.50
C ASN A 157 -1.57 4.00 18.05
N GLU A 158 -1.82 2.89 17.33
CA GLU A 158 -3.16 2.54 16.85
C GLU A 158 -4.18 2.39 17.97
N ALA A 159 -3.77 1.94 19.16
CA ALA A 159 -4.68 1.77 20.29
C ALA A 159 -5.25 3.11 20.77
N ALA A 160 -4.41 4.14 20.87
CA ALA A 160 -4.86 5.49 21.20
C ALA A 160 -5.80 6.06 20.13
N LEU A 161 -5.43 5.90 18.85
CA LEU A 161 -6.24 6.36 17.72
C LEU A 161 -7.62 5.68 17.69
N LYS A 162 -7.65 4.34 17.78
CA LYS A 162 -8.89 3.56 17.76
C LYS A 162 -9.79 3.86 18.97
N ARG A 163 -9.21 4.19 20.14
CA ARG A 163 -9.98 4.68 21.30
C ARG A 163 -10.62 6.05 21.06
N SER A 164 -9.91 6.98 20.40
CA SER A 164 -10.46 8.29 20.02
C SER A 164 -11.64 8.14 19.05
N ILE A 165 -11.49 7.27 18.04
CA ILE A 165 -12.57 6.95 17.10
C ILE A 165 -13.75 6.31 17.83
N ALA A 166 -13.49 5.32 18.70
CA ALA A 166 -14.54 4.63 19.45
C ALA A 166 -15.36 5.58 20.33
N LYS A 167 -14.74 6.61 20.92
CA LYS A 167 -15.45 7.63 21.70
C LYS A 167 -16.51 8.35 20.86
N GLN A 168 -16.16 8.78 19.65
CA GLN A 168 -17.09 9.47 18.74
C GLN A 168 -18.23 8.55 18.27
N VAL A 169 -17.93 7.27 18.00
CA VAL A 169 -18.93 6.26 17.62
C VAL A 169 -19.90 5.98 18.77
N LEU A 170 -19.40 5.89 20.00
CA LEU A 170 -20.22 5.66 21.20
C LEU A 170 -21.11 6.87 21.51
N GLU A 171 -20.59 8.09 21.39
CA GLU A 171 -21.37 9.32 21.56
C GLU A 171 -22.51 9.44 20.54
N ALA A 172 -22.33 8.89 19.34
CA ALA A 172 -23.35 8.86 18.30
C ALA A 172 -24.24 7.61 18.28
N GLU A 173 -23.96 6.63 19.15
CA GLU A 173 -24.65 5.32 19.20
C GLU A 173 -24.73 4.59 17.85
N GLY A 174 -23.76 4.81 16.96
CA GLY A 174 -23.81 4.26 15.61
C GLY A 174 -22.62 4.66 14.72
N TYR A 175 -22.61 4.12 13.50
CA TYR A 175 -21.60 4.48 12.51
C TYR A 175 -21.77 5.94 12.07
N VAL A 176 -20.71 6.72 12.21
CA VAL A 176 -20.65 8.14 11.86
C VAL A 176 -19.43 8.45 11.01
N VAL A 177 -19.56 9.43 10.11
CA VAL A 177 -18.51 9.89 9.18
C VAL A 177 -18.53 11.38 8.95
#